data_AF-X0SUR1-F1
#
_entry.id   AF-X0SUR1-F1
#
_cell.length_a   1.000
_cell.length_b   1.000
_cell.length_c   1.000
_cell.angle_alpha   90.00
_cell.angle_beta   90.00
_cell.angle_gamma   90.00
#
_symmetry.space_group_name_H-M   'P 1'
#
loop_
_entity.id
_entity.type
_entity.pdbx_description
1 polymer ?
#
loop_
_entity_poly.entity_id
_entity_poly.type
_entity_poly.pdbx_seq_one_letter_code
_entity_poly.pdbx_strand_id
1 'polypeptide(L)'
;MLSGKKLLQNARKAVMLYPEIFDALEEYDRTHRLRKINYKERANFTIDGNLLIRFRRYCQLHGMKMSAKIEQYMEKELEKG
;
A
#
# COMPACT_ATOMS: atom_id res chain seq x y z
N MET A 1 20.46 -27.40 -12.61
CA MET A 1 20.31 -27.29 -11.15
C MET A 1 21.06 -26.03 -10.68
N LEU A 2 20.42 -25.15 -9.91
CA LEU A 2 21.11 -24.00 -9.32
C LEU A 2 22.13 -24.48 -8.29
N SER A 3 23.39 -24.06 -8.43
CA SER A 3 24.43 -24.32 -7.41
C SER A 3 23.98 -23.79 -6.05
N GLY A 4 24.16 -24.56 -4.97
CA GLY A 4 23.66 -24.23 -3.63
C GLY A 4 24.14 -22.86 -3.10
N LYS A 5 25.35 -22.41 -3.50
CA LYS A 5 25.86 -21.07 -3.18
C LYS A 5 25.06 -19.95 -3.86
N LYS A 6 24.68 -20.16 -5.13
CA LYS A 6 23.89 -19.20 -5.92
C LYS A 6 22.45 -19.11 -5.39
N LEU A 7 21.91 -20.24 -4.92
CA LEU A 7 20.59 -20.30 -4.29
C LEU A 7 20.57 -19.52 -2.97
N LEU A 8 21.54 -19.74 -2.08
CA LEU A 8 21.66 -19.00 -0.80
C LEU A 8 21.80 -17.49 -1.00
N GLN A 9 22.58 -17.07 -2.00
CA GLN A 9 22.78 -15.66 -2.29
C GLN A 9 21.48 -15.00 -2.80
N ASN A 10 20.72 -15.70 -3.64
CA ASN A 10 19.42 -15.22 -4.13
C ASN A 10 18.37 -15.19 -3.01
N ALA A 11 18.35 -16.18 -2.13
CA ALA A 11 17.44 -16.21 -0.99
C ALA A 11 17.66 -15.01 -0.05
N ARG A 12 18.93 -14.70 0.28
CA ARG A 12 19.27 -13.51 1.10
C ARG A 12 18.80 -12.21 0.45
N LYS A 13 18.98 -12.08 -0.87
CA LYS A 13 18.49 -10.90 -1.61
C LYS A 13 16.97 -10.80 -1.58
N ALA A 14 16.25 -11.92 -1.73
CA ALA A 14 14.80 -11.93 -1.69
C ALA A 14 14.26 -11.49 -0.32
N VAL A 15 14.86 -11.95 0.78
CA VAL A 15 14.50 -11.52 2.15
C VAL A 15 14.72 -10.03 2.35
N MET A 16 15.84 -9.49 1.85
CA MET A 16 16.11 -8.05 1.94
C MET A 16 15.17 -7.20 1.08
N LEU A 17 14.76 -7.70 -0.09
CA LEU A 17 13.94 -6.96 -1.03
C LEU A 17 12.45 -6.94 -0.65
N TYR A 18 11.98 -7.94 0.10
CA TYR A 18 10.56 -8.13 0.39
C TYR A 18 10.31 -8.59 1.84
N PRO A 19 10.83 -7.89 2.87
CA PRO A 19 10.67 -8.30 4.27
C PRO A 19 9.20 -8.48 4.66
N GLU A 20 8.31 -7.62 4.16
CA GLU A 20 6.87 -7.67 4.45
C GLU A 20 6.17 -8.96 3.97
N ILE A 21 6.71 -9.62 2.94
CA ILE A 21 6.18 -10.90 2.47
C ILE A 21 6.54 -12.01 3.47
N PHE A 22 7.75 -11.97 4.01
CA PHE A 22 8.20 -12.98 4.99
C PHE A 22 7.48 -12.81 6.32
N ASP A 23 7.23 -11.57 6.76
CA ASP A 23 6.40 -11.31 7.95
C ASP A 23 4.98 -11.85 7.78
N ALA A 24 4.38 -11.66 6.59
CA ALA A 24 3.05 -12.19 6.28
C ALA A 24 3.03 -13.73 6.24
N LEU A 25 4.11 -14.37 5.80
CA LEU A 25 4.27 -15.83 5.81
C LEU A 25 4.45 -16.36 7.23
N GLU A 26 5.25 -15.69 8.07
CA GLU A 26 5.39 -16.05 9.49
C GLU A 26 4.06 -15.93 10.24
N GLU A 27 3.27 -14.89 9.95
CA GLU A 27 1.94 -14.72 10.54
C GLU A 27 0.95 -15.80 10.04
N TYR A 28 1.09 -16.26 8.78
CA TYR A 28 0.34 -17.41 8.27
C TYR A 28 0.70 -18.70 9.01
N ASP A 29 1.98 -18.99 9.25
CA ASP A 29 2.38 -20.19 9.98
C ASP A 29 1.80 -20.22 11.40
N ARG A 30 1.67 -19.04 12.03
CA ARG A 30 1.06 -18.91 13.37
C ARG A 30 -0.47 -19.01 13.38
N THR A 31 -1.14 -18.48 12.35
CA THR A 31 -2.59 -18.26 12.38
C THR A 31 -3.38 -19.06 11.35
N HIS A 32 -2.68 -19.72 10.42
CA HIS A 32 -3.19 -20.31 9.18
C HIS A 32 -4.04 -19.34 8.33
N ARG A 33 -3.79 -18.03 8.47
CA ARG A 33 -4.48 -16.97 7.71
C ARG A 33 -3.44 -16.03 7.11
N LEU A 34 -3.43 -15.95 5.78
CA LEU A 34 -2.55 -15.03 5.07
C LEU A 34 -3.14 -13.64 5.20
N ARG A 35 -2.42 -12.74 5.88
CA ARG A 35 -2.74 -11.31 5.78
C ARG A 35 -2.62 -10.90 4.31
N LYS A 36 -3.65 -10.27 3.76
CA LYS A 36 -3.62 -9.72 2.40
C LYS A 36 -2.68 -8.51 2.40
N ILE A 37 -1.45 -8.67 1.91
CA ILE A 37 -0.40 -7.64 1.94
C ILE A 37 -0.86 -6.27 1.36
N ASN A 38 -1.87 -6.26 0.48
CA ASN A 38 -2.54 -5.04 0.03
C ASN A 38 -3.80 -4.72 0.84
N TYR A 39 -3.65 -4.02 1.96
CA TYR A 39 -4.78 -3.36 2.61
C TYR A 39 -4.75 -1.87 2.29
N LYS A 40 -5.68 -1.41 1.43
CA LYS A 40 -6.16 -0.04 1.56
C LYS A 40 -6.92 0.01 2.88
N GLU A 41 -6.38 0.72 3.87
CA GLU A 41 -7.09 0.95 5.12
C GLU A 41 -8.19 1.99 4.93
N ARG A 42 -9.33 1.77 5.59
CA ARG A 42 -10.43 2.73 5.55
C ARG A 42 -10.21 3.79 6.62
N ALA A 43 -9.81 4.98 6.21
CA ALA A 43 -9.80 6.14 7.08
C ALA A 43 -11.20 6.79 7.13
N ASN A 44 -11.75 6.96 8.34
CA ASN A 44 -12.96 7.75 8.57
C ASN A 44 -12.54 9.12 9.09
N PHE A 45 -12.88 10.18 8.36
CA PHE A 45 -12.58 11.56 8.75
C PHE A 45 -13.70 12.49 8.32
N THR A 46 -13.80 13.61 9.02
CA THR A 46 -14.79 14.65 8.73
C THR A 46 -14.19 15.68 7.79
N ILE A 47 -14.94 16.08 6.76
CA ILE A 47 -14.60 17.16 5.84
C ILE A 47 -15.77 18.13 5.82
N ASP A 48 -15.48 19.43 5.65
CA ASP A 48 -16.51 20.41 5.33
C ASP A 48 -17.35 19.99 4.11
N GLY A 49 -18.68 20.12 4.23
CA GLY A 49 -19.62 19.71 3.19
C GLY A 49 -19.48 20.51 1.90
N ASN A 50 -19.22 21.82 1.99
CA ASN A 50 -19.04 22.67 0.80
C ASN A 50 -17.76 22.29 0.04
N LEU A 51 -16.67 22.05 0.77
CA LEU A 51 -15.43 21.55 0.21
C LEU A 51 -15.62 20.19 -0.47
N LEU A 52 -16.34 19.25 0.17
CA LEU A 52 -16.63 17.94 -0.41
C LEU A 52 -17.39 18.03 -1.72
N ILE A 53 -18.39 18.92 -1.81
CA ILE A 53 -19.17 19.13 -3.05
C ILE A 53 -18.26 19.63 -4.17
N ARG A 54 -17.42 20.64 -3.89
CA ARG A 54 -16.47 21.19 -4.87
C ARG A 54 -15.47 20.14 -5.32
N PHE A 55 -14.91 19.38 -4.38
CA PHE A 55 -13.94 18.33 -4.66
C PHE A 55 -14.56 17.20 -5.50
N ARG A 56 -15.79 16.77 -5.19
CA ARG A 56 -16.52 15.78 -5.99
C ARG A 56 -16.71 16.24 -7.43
N ARG A 57 -17.17 17.48 -7.64
CA ARG A 57 -17.34 18.06 -8.98
C ARG A 57 -16.02 18.10 -9.75
N TYR A 58 -14.95 18.54 -9.09
CA TYR A 58 -13.60 18.54 -9.67
C TYR A 58 -13.17 17.14 -10.13
N CYS A 59 -13.33 16.12 -9.29
CA CYS A 59 -13.00 14.74 -9.64
C CYS A 59 -13.85 14.22 -10.81
N GLN A 60 -15.15 14.54 -10.84
CA GLN A 60 -16.04 14.15 -11.94
C GLN A 60 -15.63 14.78 -13.28
N LEU A 61 -15.33 16.08 -13.30
CA LEU A 61 -14.93 16.80 -14.52
C LEU A 61 -13.63 16.25 -15.13
N HIS A 62 -12.76 15.69 -14.29
CA HIS A 62 -11.48 15.14 -14.74
C HIS A 62 -11.45 13.60 -14.82
N GLY A 63 -12.60 12.92 -14.63
CA GLY A 63 -12.67 11.46 -14.71
C GLY A 63 -11.83 10.71 -13.66
N MET A 64 -11.59 11.33 -12.50
CA MET A 64 -10.72 10.78 -11.44
C MET A 64 -11.53 10.23 -10.26
N LYS A 65 -11.00 9.20 -9.60
CA LYS A 65 -11.54 8.70 -8.32
C LYS A 65 -11.14 9.65 -7.19
N MET A 66 -12.10 10.01 -6.33
CA MET A 66 -11.84 10.89 -5.18
C MET A 66 -10.74 10.34 -4.25
N SER A 67 -10.78 9.04 -3.96
CA SER A 67 -9.76 8.38 -3.12
C SER A 67 -8.36 8.46 -3.72
N ALA A 68 -8.22 8.22 -5.03
CA ALA A 68 -6.94 8.30 -5.72
C ALA A 68 -6.37 9.72 -5.69
N LYS A 69 -7.23 10.73 -5.79
CA LYS A 69 -6.79 12.13 -5.73
C LYS A 69 -6.36 12.54 -4.32
N ILE A 70 -7.05 12.05 -3.29
CA ILE A 70 -6.67 12.26 -1.88
C ILE A 70 -5.32 11.58 -1.61
N GLU A 71 -5.15 10.31 -1.99
CA GLU A 71 -3.88 9.57 -1.87
C GLU A 71 -2.73 10.36 -2.52
N GLN A 72 -2.92 10.85 -3.75
CA GLN A 72 -1.93 11.66 -4.45
C GLN A 72 -1.56 12.95 -3.70
N TYR A 73 -2.53 13.62 -3.09
CA TYR A 73 -2.24 14.83 -2.30
C TYR A 73 -1.50 14.49 -1.00
N MET A 74 -1.85 13.37 -0.34
CA MET A 74 -1.18 12.92 0.88
C MET A 74 0.28 12.57 0.60
N GLU A 75 0.56 11.80 -0.46
CA GLU A 75 1.92 11.47 -0.89
C GLU A 75 2.77 12.73 -1.12
N LYS A 76 2.23 13.70 -1.87
CA LYS A 76 2.91 14.97 -2.14
C LYS A 76 3.21 15.81 -0.92
N GLU A 77 2.37 15.73 0.12
CA GLU A 77 2.62 16.46 1.37
C GLU A 77 3.60 15.71 2.27
N LEU A 78 3.58 14.38 2.28
CA LEU A 78 4.53 13.56 3.03
C LEU A 78 5.95 13.62 2.44
N GLU A 79 6.11 13.71 1.11
CA GLU A 79 7.41 13.86 0.45
C GLU A 79 8.09 15.22 0.68
N LYS A 80 7.34 16.23 1.13
CA LYS A 80 7.87 17.56 1.45
C LYS A 80 8.36 17.70 2.89
N GLY A 81 7.96 16.79 3.77
CA GLY A 81 8.33 16.77 5.19
C GLY A 81 9.60 15.97 5.42
#